data_AF-A0A7C1QDX4-F1
#
_entry.id   AF-A0A7C1QDX4-F1
#
_cell.length_a   1.000
_cell.length_b   1.000
_cell.length_c   1.000
_cell.angle_alpha   90.00
_cell.angle_beta   90.00
_cell.angle_gamma   90.00
#
_symmetry.space_group_name_H-M   'P 1'
#
loop_
_entity.id
_entity.type
_entity.pdbx_description
1 polymer ?
#
loop_
_entity_poly.entity_id
_entity_poly.type
_entity_poly.pdbx_seq_one_letter_code
_entity_poly.pdbx_strand_id
1 'polypeptide(L)'
;MRSSGSEDFLGIIRQLRNETLMPEEIEKRSFAILSEEAELNGLSHEEQAVIKRVVHATADFGFIRNIALHSDAIEHGITMIREGKDILTDIEMVRSGVNGRTLKRFGGRVVCGLSGLDGKRYSGPGQTRSETAIELMFKENTNIGIVAIGNAPTALLKVIEILNRNGPDAAFPLVIGVPVGFVKALESKILLSLQRFPFITNISRKGGTPVAVAVVNALLKLADERGDKH
;
A
#
# COMPACT_ATOMS: atom_id res chain seq x y z
N MET A 1 -48.02 8.10 17.03
CA MET A 1 -46.94 9.08 17.21
C MET A 1 -45.61 8.45 16.75
N ARG A 2 -45.24 8.61 15.47
CA ARG A 2 -43.94 8.21 14.88
C ARG A 2 -43.61 9.12 13.68
N SER A 3 -43.71 10.45 13.83
CA SER A 3 -43.52 11.38 12.70
C SER A 3 -42.50 12.50 12.93
N SER A 4 -41.88 12.62 14.11
CA SER A 4 -40.91 13.69 14.39
C SER A 4 -39.45 13.33 14.09
N GLY A 5 -39.10 12.03 13.99
CA GLY A 5 -37.72 11.59 13.80
C GLY A 5 -37.23 11.57 12.34
N SER A 6 -38.14 11.54 11.36
CA SER A 6 -37.79 11.44 9.94
C SER A 6 -37.45 12.79 9.28
N GLU A 7 -38.09 13.87 9.72
CA GLU A 7 -37.80 15.22 9.21
C GLU A 7 -36.45 15.73 9.74
N ASP A 8 -36.12 15.41 11.00
CA ASP A 8 -34.85 15.78 11.64
C ASP A 8 -33.67 15.05 10.98
N PHE A 9 -33.83 13.76 10.65
CA PHE A 9 -32.83 12.97 9.93
C PHE A 9 -32.56 13.48 8.51
N LEU A 10 -33.61 13.84 7.76
CA LEU A 10 -33.45 14.43 6.42
C LEU A 10 -32.85 15.84 6.47
N GLY A 11 -33.12 16.60 7.56
CA GLY A 11 -32.48 17.88 7.85
C GLY A 11 -30.96 17.73 8.03
N ILE A 12 -30.53 16.77 8.85
CA ILE A 12 -29.11 16.46 9.07
C ILE A 12 -28.43 16.03 7.76
N ILE A 13 -29.06 15.17 6.96
CA ILE A 13 -28.51 14.77 5.64
C ILE A 13 -28.35 15.97 4.71
N ARG A 14 -29.35 16.88 4.66
CA ARG A 14 -29.26 18.08 3.83
C ARG A 14 -28.16 19.02 4.30
N GLN A 15 -28.00 19.19 5.61
CA GLN A 15 -26.93 20.01 6.18
C GLN A 15 -25.55 19.45 5.80
N LEU A 16 -25.34 18.13 5.96
CA LEU A 16 -24.10 17.46 5.57
C LEU A 16 -23.81 17.53 4.07
N ARG A 17 -24.84 17.59 3.21
CA ARG A 17 -24.70 17.74 1.75
C ARG A 17 -24.49 19.20 1.30
N ASN A 18 -24.99 20.17 2.07
CA ASN A 18 -24.90 21.59 1.76
C ASN A 18 -23.54 22.20 2.14
N GLU A 19 -22.69 21.49 2.90
CA GLU A 19 -21.26 21.79 2.95
C GLU A 19 -20.67 21.51 1.56
N THR A 20 -20.74 22.53 0.69
CA THR A 20 -20.39 22.47 -0.73
C THR A 20 -18.88 22.61 -0.86
N LEU A 21 -18.14 21.61 -0.38
CA LEU A 21 -16.71 21.53 -0.62
C LEU A 21 -16.48 20.70 -1.89
N MET A 22 -15.73 21.27 -2.84
CA MET A 22 -15.24 20.53 -3.99
C MET A 22 -14.38 19.34 -3.51
N PRO A 23 -14.27 18.23 -4.27
CA PRO A 23 -13.49 17.06 -3.84
C PRO A 23 -12.06 17.39 -3.39
N GLU A 24 -11.41 18.34 -4.06
CA GLU A 24 -10.08 18.84 -3.71
C GLU A 24 -10.05 19.62 -2.38
N GLU A 25 -11.12 20.34 -2.06
CA GLU A 25 -11.27 21.07 -0.80
C GLU A 25 -11.56 20.13 0.38
N ILE A 26 -12.33 19.06 0.14
CA ILE A 26 -12.54 17.98 1.12
C ILE A 26 -11.21 17.29 1.44
N GLU A 27 -10.42 16.94 0.43
CA GLU A 27 -9.12 16.31 0.61
C GLU A 27 -8.15 17.26 1.35
N LYS A 28 -8.06 18.54 0.96
CA LYS A 28 -7.24 19.55 1.65
C LYS A 28 -7.66 19.73 3.11
N ARG A 29 -8.96 19.83 3.40
CA ARG A 29 -9.48 19.98 4.77
C ARG A 29 -9.17 18.74 5.62
N SER A 30 -9.30 17.55 5.04
CA SER A 30 -8.89 16.31 5.71
C SER A 30 -7.40 16.32 6.06
N PHE A 31 -6.51 16.68 5.12
CA PHE A 31 -5.07 16.77 5.39
C PHE A 31 -4.70 17.88 6.40
N ALA A 32 -5.46 18.96 6.48
CA ALA A 32 -5.27 20.03 7.47
C ALA A 32 -5.55 19.50 8.88
N ILE A 33 -6.70 18.87 9.11
CA ILE A 33 -7.06 18.24 10.39
C ILE A 33 -6.00 17.19 10.78
N LEU A 34 -5.57 16.36 9.82
CA LEU A 34 -4.50 15.40 10.04
C LEU A 34 -3.19 16.04 10.49
N SER A 35 -2.85 17.22 9.98
CA SER A 35 -1.58 17.90 10.30
C SER A 35 -1.63 18.59 11.67
N GLU A 36 -2.82 18.97 12.16
CA GLU A 36 -3.01 19.53 13.50
C GLU A 36 -2.97 18.46 14.59
N GLU A 37 -3.45 17.25 14.30
CA GLU A 37 -3.56 16.16 15.28
C GLU A 37 -2.36 15.18 15.29
N ALA A 38 -1.48 15.23 14.28
CA ALA A 38 -0.40 14.27 14.12
C ALA A 38 0.94 14.80 14.65
N GLU A 39 1.49 14.16 15.68
CA GLU A 39 2.90 14.31 16.07
C GLU A 39 3.80 13.62 15.02
N LEU A 40 4.12 14.35 13.95
CA LEU A 40 5.00 13.89 12.86
C LEU A 40 6.45 14.39 13.00
N ASN A 41 6.80 14.88 14.18
CA ASN A 41 8.10 15.45 14.47
C ASN A 41 9.20 14.40 14.26
N GLY A 42 10.25 14.76 13.52
CA GLY A 42 11.39 13.88 13.23
C GLY A 42 11.27 13.04 11.94
N LEU A 43 10.12 13.09 11.25
CA LEU A 43 9.92 12.43 9.96
C LEU A 43 10.26 13.36 8.78
N SER A 44 10.86 12.82 7.73
CA SER A 44 11.12 13.53 6.47
C SER A 44 9.80 13.97 5.80
N HIS A 45 9.89 14.93 4.87
CA HIS A 45 8.73 15.37 4.10
C HIS A 45 8.06 14.20 3.35
N GLU A 46 8.87 13.32 2.74
CA GLU A 46 8.35 12.16 2.03
C GLU A 46 7.74 11.11 2.97
N GLU A 47 8.35 10.86 4.14
CA GLU A 47 7.78 9.97 5.15
C GLU A 47 6.41 10.48 5.62
N GLN A 48 6.31 11.78 5.88
CA GLN A 48 5.05 12.42 6.23
C GLN A 48 4.01 12.28 5.11
N ALA A 49 4.39 12.44 3.84
CA ALA A 49 3.48 12.30 2.71
C ALA A 49 2.88 10.88 2.65
N VAL A 50 3.71 9.85 2.82
CA VAL A 50 3.27 8.45 2.86
C VAL A 50 2.34 8.20 4.05
N ILE A 51 2.75 8.59 5.26
CA ILE A 51 1.97 8.34 6.49
C ILE A 51 0.64 9.09 6.45
N LYS A 52 0.63 10.37 6.08
CA LYS A 52 -0.61 11.16 5.94
C LYS A 52 -1.55 10.52 4.94
N ARG A 53 -1.05 9.99 3.82
CA ARG A 53 -1.90 9.31 2.84
C ARG A 53 -2.52 8.03 3.39
N VAL A 54 -1.78 7.26 4.20
CA VAL A 54 -2.32 6.09 4.90
C VAL A 54 -3.41 6.50 5.88
N VAL A 55 -3.14 7.48 6.75
CA VAL A 55 -4.12 7.93 7.75
C VAL A 55 -5.38 8.49 7.07
N HIS A 56 -5.23 9.26 5.98
CA HIS A 56 -6.36 9.73 5.18
C HIS A 56 -7.21 8.58 4.62
N ALA A 57 -6.56 7.53 4.10
CA ALA A 57 -7.27 6.39 3.52
C ALA A 57 -7.96 5.50 4.57
N THR A 58 -7.54 5.54 5.83
CA THR A 58 -8.07 4.67 6.90
C THR A 58 -8.81 5.39 8.02
N ALA A 59 -8.73 6.72 8.07
CA ALA A 59 -9.16 7.55 9.21
C ALA A 59 -8.60 7.05 10.56
N ASP A 60 -7.34 6.63 10.58
CA ASP A 60 -6.74 5.95 11.75
C ASP A 60 -5.34 6.47 12.06
N PHE A 61 -5.27 7.39 13.02
CA PHE A 61 -4.00 7.96 13.53
C PHE A 61 -3.08 6.90 14.16
N GLY A 62 -3.58 5.71 14.47
CA GLY A 62 -2.76 4.60 14.96
C GLY A 62 -1.65 4.19 13.97
N PHE A 63 -1.77 4.50 12.68
CA PHE A 63 -0.71 4.26 11.70
C PHE A 63 0.52 5.16 11.90
N ILE A 64 0.37 6.37 12.45
CA ILE A 64 1.51 7.27 12.72
C ILE A 64 2.53 6.60 13.64
N ARG A 65 2.04 5.88 14.66
CA ARG A 65 2.91 5.25 15.68
C ARG A 65 3.42 3.87 15.30
N ASN A 66 2.78 3.21 14.33
CA ASN A 66 3.04 1.80 14.05
C ASN A 66 3.63 1.55 12.66
N ILE A 67 3.66 2.54 11.77
CA ILE A 67 4.35 2.40 10.49
C ILE A 67 5.85 2.23 10.75
N ALA A 68 6.45 1.26 10.07
CA ALA A 68 7.88 1.00 10.10
C ALA A 68 8.41 1.08 8.66
N LEU A 69 9.43 1.90 8.47
CA LEU A 69 10.06 2.18 7.18
C LEU A 69 11.51 1.72 7.25
N HIS A 70 11.97 0.99 6.24
CA HIS A 70 13.40 0.83 6.00
C HIS A 70 13.99 2.20 5.63
N SER A 71 15.24 2.49 6.02
CA SER A 71 15.89 3.79 5.77
C SER A 71 15.83 4.23 4.30
N ASP A 72 16.03 3.28 3.40
CA ASP A 72 16.03 3.54 1.95
C ASP A 72 14.67 3.31 1.28
N ALA A 73 13.60 2.97 2.02
CA ALA A 73 12.35 2.48 1.46
C ALA A 73 11.72 3.45 0.44
N ILE A 74 11.62 4.72 0.81
CA ILE A 74 10.93 5.73 0.02
C ILE A 74 11.77 6.08 -1.22
N GLU A 75 13.05 6.38 -1.05
CA GLU A 75 13.97 6.68 -2.14
C GLU A 75 14.05 5.54 -3.15
N HIS A 76 14.18 4.30 -2.65
CA HIS A 76 14.21 3.11 -3.48
C HIS A 76 12.90 2.94 -4.24
N GLY A 77 11.76 3.10 -3.57
CA GLY A 77 10.44 3.03 -4.21
C GLY A 77 10.26 4.04 -5.34
N ILE A 78 10.66 5.30 -5.10
CA ILE A 78 10.63 6.36 -6.11
C ILE A 78 11.52 6.00 -7.29
N THR A 79 12.73 5.49 -7.03
CA THR A 79 13.68 5.07 -8.07
C THR A 79 13.10 3.95 -8.94
N MET A 80 12.56 2.90 -8.32
CA MET A 80 11.93 1.79 -9.06
C MET A 80 10.77 2.26 -9.94
N ILE A 81 9.94 3.19 -9.45
CA ILE A 81 8.86 3.77 -10.26
C ILE A 81 9.44 4.51 -11.48
N ARG A 82 10.45 5.37 -11.27
CA ARG A 82 11.04 6.19 -12.34
C ARG A 82 11.81 5.38 -13.37
N GLU A 83 12.35 4.23 -12.99
CA GLU A 83 12.98 3.26 -13.89
C GLU A 83 11.96 2.42 -14.69
N GLY A 84 10.65 2.65 -14.51
CA GLY A 84 9.61 1.91 -15.22
C GLY A 84 9.44 0.48 -14.74
N LYS A 85 9.77 0.20 -13.47
CA LYS A 85 9.57 -1.13 -12.89
C LYS A 85 8.09 -1.43 -12.68
N ASP A 86 7.76 -2.72 -12.72
CA ASP A 86 6.41 -3.22 -12.45
C ASP A 86 6.12 -3.24 -10.94
N ILE A 87 4.83 -3.04 -10.61
CA ILE A 87 4.30 -3.20 -9.25
C ILE A 87 3.50 -4.50 -9.21
N LEU A 88 3.99 -5.48 -8.45
CA LEU A 88 3.30 -6.74 -8.20
C LEU A 88 2.38 -6.62 -6.98
N THR A 89 1.12 -7.03 -7.09
CA THR A 89 0.16 -7.05 -5.98
C THR A 89 -0.30 -8.46 -5.63
N ASP A 90 -0.60 -8.70 -4.36
CA ASP A 90 -1.10 -10.00 -3.88
C ASP A 90 -2.54 -10.30 -4.32
N ILE A 91 -3.37 -9.25 -4.46
CA ILE A 91 -4.77 -9.36 -4.87
C ILE A 91 -5.19 -8.28 -5.88
N GLU A 92 -6.28 -8.55 -6.62
CA GLU A 92 -6.82 -7.65 -7.64
C GLU A 92 -7.34 -6.32 -7.06
N MET A 93 -7.87 -6.30 -5.83
CA MET A 93 -8.35 -5.05 -5.22
C MET A 93 -7.22 -4.04 -5.01
N VAL A 94 -6.02 -4.51 -4.64
CA VAL A 94 -4.83 -3.64 -4.56
C VAL A 94 -4.47 -3.16 -5.96
N ARG A 95 -4.42 -4.06 -6.96
CA ARG A 95 -4.14 -3.70 -8.35
C ARG A 95 -5.06 -2.60 -8.87
N SER A 96 -6.37 -2.71 -8.60
CA SER A 96 -7.37 -1.73 -9.04
C SER A 96 -7.28 -0.38 -8.36
N GLY A 97 -6.79 -0.33 -7.12
CA GLY A 97 -6.67 0.92 -6.37
C GLY A 97 -5.41 1.74 -6.71
N VAL A 98 -4.38 1.09 -7.27
CA VAL A 98 -3.15 1.77 -7.68
C VAL A 98 -3.41 2.65 -8.91
N ASN A 99 -2.85 3.86 -8.92
CA ASN A 99 -2.90 4.77 -10.06
C ASN A 99 -2.01 4.27 -11.21
N GLY A 100 -2.50 3.25 -11.93
CA GLY A 100 -1.80 2.65 -13.06
C GLY A 100 -1.57 3.61 -14.23
N ARG A 101 -2.33 4.71 -14.33
CA ARG A 101 -2.11 5.74 -15.35
C ARG A 101 -0.80 6.48 -15.10
N THR A 102 -0.54 6.90 -13.86
CA THR A 102 0.71 7.54 -13.48
C THR A 102 1.88 6.58 -13.65
N LEU A 103 1.77 5.34 -13.17
CA LEU A 103 2.84 4.34 -13.33
C LEU A 103 3.19 4.10 -14.82
N LYS A 104 2.17 4.03 -15.69
CA LYS A 104 2.37 3.84 -17.14
C LYS A 104 3.15 4.98 -17.80
N ARG A 105 3.06 6.21 -17.29
CA ARG A 105 3.88 7.34 -17.80
C ARG A 105 5.37 7.10 -17.59
N PHE A 106 5.75 6.36 -16.55
CA PHE A 106 7.13 5.94 -16.29
C PHE A 106 7.52 4.63 -17.01
N GLY A 107 6.58 3.96 -17.70
CA GLY A 107 6.82 2.70 -18.42
C GLY A 107 6.49 1.43 -17.64
N GLY A 108 6.15 1.54 -16.36
CA GLY A 108 5.77 0.39 -15.53
C GLY A 108 4.29 -0.01 -15.68
N ARG A 109 3.95 -1.19 -15.15
CA ARG A 109 2.56 -1.68 -15.03
C ARG A 109 2.28 -2.31 -13.68
N VAL A 110 1.01 -2.31 -13.29
CA VAL A 110 0.54 -2.99 -12.08
C VAL A 110 0.05 -4.39 -12.46
N VAL A 111 0.63 -5.42 -11.86
CA VAL A 111 0.39 -6.84 -12.19
C VAL A 111 -0.09 -7.60 -10.95
N CYS A 112 -0.98 -8.56 -11.13
CA CYS A 112 -1.42 -9.48 -10.07
C CYS A 112 -1.47 -10.89 -10.63
N GLY A 113 -0.80 -11.84 -9.97
CA GLY A 113 -0.69 -13.22 -10.47
C GLY A 113 -1.97 -14.04 -10.30
N LEU A 114 -2.94 -13.58 -9.51
CA LEU A 114 -4.15 -14.36 -9.20
C LEU A 114 -5.05 -14.61 -10.41
N SER A 115 -5.10 -13.69 -11.39
CA SER A 115 -5.91 -13.82 -12.59
C SER A 115 -5.33 -14.83 -13.60
N GLY A 116 -4.02 -15.10 -13.54
CA GLY A 116 -3.35 -16.12 -14.35
C GLY A 116 -3.35 -17.53 -13.74
N LEU A 117 -3.82 -17.67 -12.49
CA LEU A 117 -4.05 -18.96 -11.86
C LEU A 117 -5.39 -19.52 -12.36
N ASP A 118 -5.35 -20.29 -13.46
CA ASP A 118 -6.45 -21.20 -13.76
C ASP A 118 -6.59 -22.24 -12.62
N GLY A 119 -7.76 -22.84 -12.46
CA GLY A 119 -8.00 -23.87 -11.44
C GLY A 119 -7.11 -25.12 -11.56
N LYS A 120 -6.24 -25.19 -12.59
CA LYS A 120 -5.32 -26.30 -12.88
C LYS A 120 -3.89 -26.02 -12.41
N ARG A 121 -3.47 -24.75 -12.26
CA ARG A 121 -2.23 -24.35 -11.57
C ARG A 121 -2.42 -24.51 -10.05
N TYR A 122 -2.50 -25.76 -9.67
CA TYR A 122 -2.74 -26.31 -8.35
C TYR A 122 -1.89 -25.61 -7.27
N SER A 123 -2.57 -25.06 -6.26
CA SER A 123 -1.94 -24.84 -4.95
C SER A 123 -1.77 -26.22 -4.30
N GLY A 124 -0.51 -26.66 -4.16
CA GLY A 124 -0.13 -27.90 -3.47
C GLY A 124 -0.78 -28.05 -2.09
N PRO A 125 -0.82 -29.25 -1.49
CA PRO A 125 -1.24 -29.41 -0.09
C PRO A 125 -0.46 -28.44 0.80
N GLY A 126 -1.17 -27.54 1.49
CA GLY A 126 -0.56 -26.56 2.40
C GLY A 126 -0.10 -25.23 1.79
N GLN A 127 -0.26 -25.00 0.48
CA GLN A 127 0.00 -23.68 -0.13
C GLN A 127 -1.29 -22.92 -0.41
N THR A 128 -1.25 -21.60 -0.26
CA THR A 128 -2.36 -20.71 -0.62
C THR A 128 -2.22 -20.20 -2.06
N ARG A 129 -3.36 -19.85 -2.70
CA ARG A 129 -3.38 -19.27 -4.06
C ARG A 129 -2.48 -18.03 -4.17
N SER A 130 -2.47 -17.17 -3.16
CA SER A 130 -1.64 -15.95 -3.17
C SER A 130 -0.15 -16.28 -3.11
N GLU A 131 0.27 -17.31 -2.37
CA GLU A 131 1.68 -17.76 -2.37
C GLU A 131 2.10 -18.28 -3.75
N THR A 132 1.29 -19.14 -4.36
CA THR A 132 1.56 -19.68 -5.69
C THR A 132 1.61 -18.57 -6.75
N ALA A 133 0.71 -17.58 -6.69
CA ALA A 133 0.72 -16.43 -7.59
C ALA A 133 2.00 -15.60 -7.45
N ILE A 134 2.44 -15.30 -6.23
CA ILE A 134 3.70 -14.58 -5.99
C ILE A 134 4.88 -15.34 -6.58
N GLU A 135 4.99 -16.65 -6.30
CA GLU A 135 6.08 -17.47 -6.79
C GLU A 135 6.15 -17.51 -8.32
N LEU A 136 5.00 -17.65 -9.00
CA LEU A 136 4.95 -17.62 -10.45
C LEU A 136 5.34 -16.25 -11.01
N MET A 137 4.87 -15.17 -10.41
CA MET A 137 5.18 -13.82 -10.90
C MET A 137 6.67 -13.48 -10.77
N PHE A 138 7.34 -13.92 -9.71
CA PHE A 138 8.80 -13.76 -9.59
C PHE A 138 9.58 -14.60 -10.61
N LYS A 139 9.03 -15.74 -11.07
CA LYS A 139 9.63 -16.57 -12.12
C LYS A 139 9.40 -16.00 -13.52
N GLU A 140 8.21 -15.47 -13.78
CA GLU A 140 7.76 -15.04 -15.11
C GLU A 140 8.05 -13.55 -15.40
N ASN A 141 8.23 -12.71 -14.37
CA ASN A 141 8.45 -11.27 -14.53
C ASN A 141 9.71 -10.79 -13.79
N THR A 142 10.77 -10.52 -14.54
CA THR A 142 12.03 -9.99 -14.02
C THR A 142 12.05 -8.46 -13.86
N ASN A 143 10.97 -7.75 -14.24
CA ASN A 143 10.87 -6.29 -14.15
C ASN A 143 10.19 -5.80 -12.85
N ILE A 144 9.94 -6.68 -11.87
CA ILE A 144 9.28 -6.30 -10.62
C ILE A 144 10.22 -5.43 -9.78
N GLY A 145 9.83 -4.18 -9.52
CA GLY A 145 10.57 -3.25 -8.64
C GLY A 145 9.84 -2.95 -7.34
N ILE A 146 8.53 -3.18 -7.27
CA ILE A 146 7.74 -3.03 -6.03
C ILE A 146 6.81 -4.23 -5.88
N VAL A 147 6.71 -4.73 -4.65
CA VAL A 147 5.72 -5.76 -4.27
C VAL A 147 4.82 -5.19 -3.18
N ALA A 148 3.52 -5.09 -3.46
CA ALA A 148 2.51 -4.57 -2.54
C ALA A 148 1.57 -5.69 -2.07
N ILE A 149 1.71 -6.06 -0.79
CA ILE A 149 0.91 -7.09 -0.12
C ILE A 149 -0.08 -6.40 0.82
N GLY A 150 -1.34 -6.32 0.39
CA GLY A 150 -2.40 -5.67 1.17
C GLY A 150 -3.28 -6.63 1.95
N ASN A 151 -3.32 -7.93 1.61
CA ASN A 151 -4.34 -8.83 2.13
C ASN A 151 -3.78 -10.12 2.74
N ALA A 152 -2.89 -10.83 2.05
CA ALA A 152 -2.50 -12.19 2.44
C ALA A 152 -1.17 -12.23 3.23
N PRO A 153 -1.17 -12.55 4.55
CA PRO A 153 0.07 -12.75 5.29
C PRO A 153 0.96 -13.85 4.70
N THR A 154 0.35 -14.89 4.14
CA THR A 154 1.08 -15.99 3.47
C THR A 154 1.82 -15.51 2.23
N ALA A 155 1.23 -14.60 1.45
CA ALA A 155 1.91 -13.97 0.31
C ALA A 155 3.12 -13.16 0.77
N LEU A 156 3.01 -12.41 1.87
CA LEU A 156 4.14 -11.66 2.43
C LEU A 156 5.26 -12.61 2.88
N LEU A 157 4.94 -13.69 3.58
CA LEU A 157 5.93 -14.69 3.99
C LEU A 157 6.65 -15.32 2.77
N LYS A 158 5.92 -15.59 1.68
CA LYS A 158 6.51 -16.10 0.44
C LYS A 158 7.45 -15.10 -0.22
N VAL A 159 7.11 -13.82 -0.25
CA VAL A 159 8.02 -12.76 -0.74
C VAL A 159 9.31 -12.75 0.08
N ILE A 160 9.20 -12.74 1.41
CA ILE A 160 10.36 -12.76 2.31
C ILE A 160 11.23 -13.99 2.06
N GLU A 161 10.62 -15.17 1.91
CA GLU A 161 11.31 -16.42 1.61
C GLU A 161 12.08 -16.35 0.28
N ILE A 162 11.44 -15.87 -0.79
CA ILE A 162 12.06 -15.75 -2.11
C ILE A 162 13.26 -14.80 -2.06
N LEU A 163 13.10 -13.62 -1.46
CA LEU A 163 14.16 -12.60 -1.44
C LEU A 163 15.35 -13.03 -0.56
N ASN A 164 15.12 -13.75 0.54
CA ASN A 164 16.22 -14.23 1.39
C ASN A 164 17.05 -15.36 0.77
N ARG A 165 16.54 -16.04 -0.26
CA ARG A 165 17.34 -17.02 -1.02
C ARG A 165 18.38 -16.35 -1.92
N ASN A 166 18.27 -15.04 -2.14
CA ASN A 166 19.20 -14.30 -2.97
C ASN A 166 20.45 -13.88 -2.19
N GLY A 167 21.59 -13.81 -2.88
CA GLY A 167 22.86 -13.37 -2.32
C GLY A 167 22.89 -11.90 -1.85
N PRO A 168 23.94 -11.48 -1.13
CA PRO A 168 24.05 -10.13 -0.56
C PRO A 168 23.88 -9.01 -1.61
N ASP A 169 24.40 -9.21 -2.82
CA ASP A 169 24.46 -8.19 -3.88
C ASP A 169 23.25 -8.20 -4.84
N ALA A 170 22.19 -8.93 -4.50
CA ALA A 170 21.01 -8.99 -5.35
C ALA A 170 20.24 -7.65 -5.37
N ALA A 171 19.73 -7.27 -6.53
CA ALA A 171 18.78 -6.17 -6.64
C ALA A 171 17.43 -6.59 -6.03
N PHE A 172 16.96 -5.85 -5.03
CA PHE A 172 15.70 -6.13 -4.35
C PHE A 172 14.59 -5.16 -4.79
N PRO A 173 13.35 -5.64 -4.93
CA PRO A 173 12.21 -4.74 -5.01
C PRO A 173 11.97 -4.08 -3.64
N LEU A 174 11.26 -2.95 -3.64
CA LEU A 174 10.63 -2.44 -2.42
C LEU A 174 9.47 -3.37 -2.03
N VAL A 175 9.42 -3.84 -0.78
CA VAL A 175 8.30 -4.64 -0.27
C VAL A 175 7.39 -3.79 0.63
N ILE A 176 6.18 -3.51 0.15
CA ILE A 176 5.11 -2.88 0.94
C ILE A 176 4.26 -4.01 1.54
N GLY A 177 4.54 -4.41 2.78
CA GLY A 177 3.87 -5.51 3.45
C GLY A 177 2.93 -5.01 4.53
N VAL A 178 1.65 -4.83 4.20
CA VAL A 178 0.62 -4.37 5.13
C VAL A 178 -0.61 -5.29 5.14
N PRO A 179 -0.47 -6.63 5.17
CA PRO A 179 -1.63 -7.50 5.27
C PRO A 179 -2.41 -7.22 6.56
N VAL A 180 -3.74 -7.24 6.44
CA VAL A 180 -4.66 -7.16 7.58
C VAL A 180 -5.02 -8.57 8.05
N GLY A 181 -5.19 -8.76 9.35
CA GLY A 181 -5.75 -10.00 9.87
C GLY A 181 -5.39 -10.29 11.31
N PHE A 182 -6.04 -11.32 11.86
CA PHE A 182 -5.79 -11.79 13.22
C PHE A 182 -4.86 -13.00 13.28
N VAL A 183 -4.59 -13.63 12.14
CA VAL A 183 -3.74 -14.82 12.02
C VAL A 183 -2.55 -14.47 11.14
N LYS A 184 -1.32 -14.63 11.65
CA LYS A 184 -0.04 -14.42 10.94
C LYS A 184 0.25 -13.00 10.45
N ALA A 185 -0.70 -12.07 10.50
CA ALA A 185 -0.51 -10.71 9.97
C ALA A 185 0.53 -9.91 10.76
N LEU A 186 0.47 -9.96 12.09
CA LEU A 186 1.46 -9.26 12.92
C LEU A 186 2.84 -9.91 12.78
N GLU A 187 2.90 -11.23 12.86
CA GLU A 187 4.14 -12.01 12.81
C GLU A 187 4.86 -11.85 11.46
N SER A 188 4.12 -11.91 10.34
CA SER A 188 4.71 -11.69 9.01
C SER A 188 5.25 -10.27 8.82
N LYS A 189 4.62 -9.26 9.44
CA LYS A 189 5.08 -7.87 9.37
C LYS A 189 6.25 -7.58 10.30
N ILE A 190 6.32 -8.22 11.46
CA ILE A 190 7.51 -8.22 12.32
C ILE A 190 8.67 -8.85 11.55
N LEU A 191 8.46 -10.01 10.92
CA LEU A 191 9.48 -10.63 10.07
C LEU A 191 9.94 -9.71 8.96
N LEU A 192 9.02 -9.02 8.26
CA LEU A 192 9.37 -8.03 7.24
C LEU A 192 10.22 -6.88 7.82
N SER A 193 9.91 -6.39 9.02
CA SER A 193 10.66 -5.28 9.64
C SER A 193 12.10 -5.62 10.02
N LEU A 194 12.47 -6.89 10.01
CA LEU A 194 13.82 -7.39 10.31
C LEU A 194 14.64 -7.66 9.04
N GLN A 195 14.11 -7.34 7.85
CA GLN A 195 14.74 -7.65 6.57
C GLN A 195 15.76 -6.59 6.17
N ARG A 196 16.80 -7.02 5.45
CA ARG A 196 17.86 -6.16 4.91
C ARG A 196 17.50 -5.42 3.62
N PHE A 197 16.41 -5.84 2.97
CA PHE A 197 15.95 -5.24 1.73
C PHE A 197 14.91 -4.14 2.03
N PRO A 198 14.74 -3.15 1.13
CA PRO A 198 13.82 -2.04 1.35
C PRO A 198 12.39 -2.51 1.61
N PHE A 199 11.77 -2.01 2.68
CA PHE A 199 10.39 -2.35 3.04
C PHE A 199 9.60 -1.16 3.62
N ILE A 200 8.28 -1.25 3.51
CA ILE A 200 7.30 -0.42 4.24
C ILE A 200 6.27 -1.37 4.88
N THR A 201 6.06 -1.26 6.19
CA THR A 201 5.12 -2.11 6.93
C THR A 201 4.49 -1.35 8.08
N ASN A 202 3.70 -2.05 8.90
CA ASN A 202 3.27 -1.57 10.20
C ASN A 202 3.22 -2.69 11.25
N ILE A 203 3.59 -2.38 12.49
CA ILE A 203 3.64 -3.36 13.60
C ILE A 203 2.29 -3.39 14.32
N SER A 204 1.27 -3.92 13.66
CA SER A 204 -0.04 -4.19 14.28
C SER A 204 -0.82 -5.25 13.48
N ARG A 205 -2.07 -5.55 13.85
CA ARG A 205 -2.97 -6.39 13.05
C ARG A 205 -3.70 -5.61 11.94
N LYS A 206 -3.66 -4.28 11.99
CA LYS A 206 -4.26 -3.39 10.99
C LYS A 206 -3.44 -3.38 9.72
N GLY A 207 -4.07 -3.08 8.59
CA GLY A 207 -3.45 -3.11 7.28
C GLY A 207 -4.53 -3.05 6.23
N GLY A 208 -4.37 -3.79 5.14
CA GLY A 208 -5.41 -3.97 4.15
C GLY A 208 -5.07 -3.31 2.82
N THR A 209 -5.94 -3.57 1.85
CA THR A 209 -5.94 -2.90 0.55
C THR A 209 -5.84 -1.38 0.65
N PRO A 210 -6.60 -0.66 1.51
CA PRO A 210 -6.52 0.80 1.58
C PRO A 210 -5.12 1.30 1.94
N VAL A 211 -4.43 0.61 2.85
CA VAL A 211 -3.08 0.97 3.29
C VAL A 211 -2.07 0.72 2.18
N ALA A 212 -2.10 -0.47 1.55
CA ALA A 212 -1.18 -0.81 0.47
C ALA A 212 -1.32 0.17 -0.70
N VAL A 213 -2.56 0.46 -1.10
CA VAL A 213 -2.88 1.41 -2.16
C VAL A 213 -2.45 2.83 -1.79
N ALA A 214 -2.70 3.26 -0.55
CA ALA A 214 -2.29 4.58 -0.07
C ALA A 214 -0.77 4.78 -0.15
N VAL A 215 0.01 3.80 0.32
CA VAL A 215 1.47 3.84 0.25
C VAL A 215 1.95 3.89 -1.20
N VAL A 216 1.48 2.97 -2.06
CA VAL A 216 1.89 2.95 -3.48
C VAL A 216 1.54 4.27 -4.18
N ASN A 217 0.34 4.80 -3.99
CA ASN A 217 -0.09 6.04 -4.63
C ASN A 217 0.66 7.27 -4.10
N ALA A 218 1.07 7.27 -2.82
CA ALA A 218 1.94 8.31 -2.28
C ALA A 218 3.32 8.28 -2.95
N LEU A 219 3.92 7.09 -3.13
CA LEU A 219 5.19 6.94 -3.84
C LEU A 219 5.09 7.37 -5.32
N LEU A 220 3.99 7.02 -6.00
CA LEU A 220 3.73 7.46 -7.37
C LEU A 220 3.65 8.99 -7.48
N LYS A 221 2.97 9.63 -6.52
CA LYS A 221 2.87 11.10 -6.46
C LYS A 221 4.24 11.74 -6.24
N LEU A 222 5.00 11.26 -5.26
CA LEU A 222 6.36 11.74 -4.97
C LEU A 222 7.30 11.57 -6.18
N ALA A 223 7.16 10.47 -6.93
CA ALA A 223 7.94 10.23 -8.14
C ALA A 223 7.62 11.21 -9.28
N ASP A 224 6.34 11.59 -9.43
CA ASP A 224 5.86 12.58 -10.41
C ASP A 224 6.33 14.00 -10.03
N GLU A 225 6.19 14.39 -8.75
CA GLU A 225 6.63 15.70 -8.24
C GLU A 225 8.14 15.96 -8.40
N ARG A 226 8.97 14.90 -8.41
CA ARG A 226 10.41 15.01 -8.69
C ARG A 226 10.75 15.19 -10.17
N GLY A 227 9.80 14.92 -11.07
CA GLY A 227 9.96 15.11 -12.52
C GLY A 227 9.72 16.54 -13.00
N ASP A 228 8.90 17.31 -12.30
CA ASP A 228 8.41 18.63 -12.74
C ASP A 228 9.34 19.81 -12.35
N LYS A 229 10.60 19.55 -11.98
CA LYS A 229 11.60 20.59 -11.68
C LYS A 229 12.51 20.96 -12.87
N HIS A 230 12.02 20.87 -14.10
CA HIS A 230 12.76 21.30 -15.31
C HIS A 230 11.96 22.33 -16.10
#